data_AF-A0A2V9X9K5-F1
#
_entry.id   AF-A0A2V9X9K5-F1
#
_cell.length_a   1.000
_cell.length_b   1.000
_cell.length_c   1.000
_cell.angle_alpha   90.00
_cell.angle_beta   90.00
_cell.angle_gamma   90.00
#
_symmetry.space_group_name_H-M   'P 1'
#
loop_
_entity.id
_entity.type
_entity.pdbx_description
1 polymer ?
#
loop_
_entity_poly.entity_id
_entity_poly.type
_entity_poly.pdbx_seq_one_letter_code
_entity_poly.pdbx_strand_id
1 'polypeptide(L)' 'STFLEMLASAAVDAHRTLRLLEVRGQGKDHPVLLNVPETAYLKCVIGHVT' A
#
# COMPACT_ATOMS: atom_id res chain seq x y z
N SER A 1 -5.93 6.56 1.64
CA SER A 1 -4.96 7.19 2.55
C SER A 1 -4.65 6.29 3.75
N THR A 2 -5.66 5.68 4.39
CA THR A 2 -5.52 4.92 5.66
C THR A 2 -4.44 3.83 5.69
N PHE A 3 -4.20 3.12 4.58
CA PHE A 3 -3.21 2.02 4.56
C PHE A 3 -1.75 2.51 4.68
N LEU A 4 -1.39 3.60 3.98
CA LEU A 4 -0.03 4.15 4.04
C LEU A 4 0.23 4.84 5.38
N GLU A 5 -0.78 5.50 5.94
CA GLU A 5 -0.72 6.08 7.29
C GLU A 5 -0.49 5.00 8.35
N MET A 6 -1.18 3.86 8.24
CA MET A 6 -0.97 2.71 9.11
C MET A 6 0.47 2.18 8.99
N LEU A 7 1.01 2.02 7.78
CA LEU A 7 2.39 1.59 7.57
C LEU A 7 3.42 2.59 8.14
N ALA A 8 3.14 3.89 8.01
CA ALA A 8 3.99 4.94 8.57
C ALA A 8 4.00 4.87 10.11
N SER A 9 2.84 4.70 10.74
CA SER A 9 2.74 4.50 12.19
C SER A 9 3.53 3.26 12.62
N ALA A 10 3.35 2.12 11.93
CA ALA A 10 4.04 0.89 12.24
C ALA A 10 5.57 1.01 12.12
N ALA A 11 6.07 1.79 11.15
CA ALA A 11 7.50 2.05 11.01
C ALA A 11 8.06 2.87 12.19
N VAL A 12 7.30 3.88 12.64
CA VAL A 12 7.65 4.68 13.82
C VAL A 12 7.67 3.81 15.08
N ASP A 13 6.64 2.98 15.27
CA ASP A 13 6.51 2.08 16.42
C ASP A 13 7.64 1.04 16.48
N ALA A 14 8.10 0.56 15.31
CA ALA A 14 9.24 -0.35 15.19
C ALA A 14 10.62 0.34 15.28
N HIS A 15 10.66 1.67 15.37
CA HIS A 15 11.89 2.48 15.29
C HIS A 15 12.72 2.17 14.04
N ARG A 16 12.06 1.97 12.91
CA ARG A 16 12.71 1.67 11.61
C ARG A 16 12.31 2.66 10.54
N THR A 17 13.21 2.88 9.58
CA THR A 17 12.89 3.69 8.42
C THR A 17 12.36 2.79 7.31
N LEU A 18 11.07 2.94 6.96
CA LEU A 18 10.45 2.25 5.83
C LEU A 18 10.52 3.12 4.57
N ARG A 19 11.29 2.69 3.57
CA ARG A 19 11.33 3.31 2.25
C ARG A 19 10.39 2.58 1.30
N LEU A 20 9.39 3.28 0.77
CA LEU A 20 8.50 2.77 -0.27
C LEU A 20 9.28 2.58 -1.57
N LEU A 21 9.28 1.37 -2.12
CA LEU A 21 9.84 1.07 -3.43
C LEU A 21 8.75 0.99 -4.49
N GLU A 22 7.65 0.30 -4.18
CA GLU A 22 6.53 0.13 -5.09
C GLU A 22 5.20 0.09 -4.34
N VAL A 23 4.17 0.65 -4.96
CA VAL A 23 2.77 0.49 -4.53
C VAL A 23 2.06 -0.28 -5.62
N ARG A 24 1.56 -1.47 -5.28
CA ARG A 24 0.88 -2.39 -6.19
C ARG A 24 -0.57 -2.55 -5.77
N GLY A 25 -1.40 -2.94 -6.73
CA GLY A 25 -2.81 -3.28 -6.50
C GLY A 25 -3.11 -4.66 -7.07
N GLN A 26 -4.40 -4.95 -7.21
CA GLN A 26 -4.90 -6.12 -7.92
C GLN A 26 -4.32 -6.29 -9.34
N GLY A 27 -4.12 -7.54 -9.74
CA GLY A 27 -3.57 -7.92 -11.03
C GLY A 27 -4.52 -7.65 -12.20
N LYS A 28 -4.04 -7.87 -13.43
CA LYS A 28 -4.81 -7.60 -14.66
C LYS A 28 -6.09 -8.44 -14.75
N ASP A 29 -6.10 -9.62 -14.13
CA ASP A 29 -7.27 -10.50 -14.08
C ASP A 29 -8.44 -9.91 -13.26
N HIS A 30 -8.17 -8.85 -12.48
CA HIS A 30 -9.15 -8.16 -11.63
C HIS A 30 -8.98 -6.64 -11.84
N PRO A 31 -9.49 -6.05 -12.94
CA PRO A 31 -9.26 -4.64 -13.23
C PRO A 31 -9.95 -3.72 -12.21
N VAL A 32 -9.28 -2.63 -11.86
CA VAL A 32 -9.89 -1.54 -11.09
C VAL A 32 -10.70 -0.67 -12.05
N LEU A 33 -11.99 -0.52 -11.78
CA LEU A 33 -12.85 0.38 -12.53
C LEU A 33 -12.66 1.81 -12.00
N LEU A 34 -12.24 2.74 -12.87
CA LEU A 34 -12.03 4.14 -12.48
C LEU A 34 -13.30 4.78 -11.87
N ASN A 35 -14.47 4.38 -12.35
CA ASN A 35 -15.75 4.93 -11.92
C ASN A 35 -16.31 4.26 -10.65
N VAL A 36 -15.69 3.17 -10.18
CA VAL A 36 -16.14 2.42 -9.00
C VAL A 36 -14.92 2.16 -8.10
N PRO A 37 -14.52 3.14 -7.29
CA PRO A 37 -13.31 3.06 -6.47
C PRO A 37 -13.32 1.89 -5.48
N GLU A 38 -14.50 1.36 -5.12
CA GLU A 38 -14.70 0.16 -4.29
C GLU A 38 -14.08 -1.09 -4.92
N THR A 39 -13.93 -1.12 -6.26
CA THR A 39 -13.26 -2.23 -6.94
C THR A 39 -11.77 -2.30 -6.64
N ALA A 40 -11.14 -1.24 -6.11
CA ALA A 40 -9.74 -1.19 -5.74
C ALA A 40 -9.47 -1.73 -4.33
N TYR A 41 -9.91 -2.95 -4.03
CA TYR A 41 -9.91 -3.49 -2.66
C TYR A 41 -8.52 -3.99 -2.20
N LEU A 42 -7.69 -4.51 -3.12
CA LEU A 42 -6.38 -5.07 -2.77
C LEU A 42 -5.33 -3.96 -2.70
N LYS A 43 -4.65 -3.85 -1.55
CA LYS A 43 -3.52 -2.92 -1.34
C LYS A 43 -2.24 -3.72 -1.10
N CYS A 44 -1.17 -3.37 -1.82
CA CYS A 44 0.14 -4.00 -1.65
C CYS A 44 1.23 -2.91 -1.70
N VAL A 45 2.19 -3.01 -0.79
CA VAL A 45 3.35 -2.13 -0.74
C VAL A 45 4.59 -3.00 -0.67
N ILE A 46 5.55 -2.71 -1.53
CA ILE A 46 6.90 -3.27 -1.47
C ILE A 46 7.80 -2.14 -0.97
N GLY A 47 8.56 -2.42 0.09
CA GLY A 47 9.40 -1.43 0.72
C GLY A 47 10.69 -2.04 1.26
N HIS A 48 11.67 -1.17 1.46
CA HIS A 48 12.95 -1.50 2.07
C HIS A 48 13.00 -0.94 3.49
N VAL A 49 13.38 -1.77 4.46
CA VAL A 49 13.49 -1.38 5.87
C VAL A 49 14.95 -1.12 6.19
N THR A 50 15.23 0.00 6.85
CA THR A 50 16.57 0.37 7.36
C THR A 50 16.50 0.56 8.87
#